data_AF-A0A9D1N2I8-F1
#
_entry.id   AF-A0A9D1N2I8-F1
#
_cell.length_a   1.000
_cell.length_b   1.000
_cell.length_c   1.000
_cell.angle_alpha   90.00
_cell.angle_beta   90.00
_cell.angle_gamma   90.00
#
_symmetry.space_group_name_H-M   'P 1'
#
loop_
_entity.id
_entity.type
_entity.pdbx_description
1 polymer ?
#
loop_
_entity_poly.entity_id
_entity_poly.type
_entity_poly.pdbx_seq_one_letter_code
_entity_poly.pdbx_strand_id
1 'polypeptide(L)'
;MEFVYALINFALLAGVVYLFGRKKIAAIFRDRLARINSGLDLAEKPVPQPPAQEELPAPGAQLRSDELGAPARAAVQEHEYRLQAQFDEACEDLRRTMLLEVRDELVERAQAQAAERLACEPYRSSLRSHEAEMVDGVLEEICLSPGDRVYLVDHDVLYVTLTSASPMDGELVARIRARVDELLAQVDGRASFWTRVDESLIGGFQLRIGDTVYDRSVVNSIARLGEVLREQEITDAGAPAAIVSAMADTVAHVPVEHDEYQVGRVLTVSDGICWLDGVSDIMFGEVVEFACGERGMVLDIEQDRVGCIIFGRYEHIESLSRVRRLGIMMSVPVGDELLGRVVDALGNPIDGKGRIWSNESRPIECRAPAIPDRRSVSVPLHTGIKPIDALTPIGRGQRELIIGDRQTGKTSIAIDTIINQRGKGVACIYVAIGQKEAAVAEIVSKLQAHGAMEYTTVVCATASSSASMQYIAPFAGAAMSEYFMYNGRDALIVYDDLSKHAVAYRELSLLLHRPSGREAYPGDIFYLHARLLERAAQLNDEAGGGSVTALPIIETQAGDISAYIPTNVIS
;
A
#
# COMPACT_ATOMS: atom_id res chain seq x y z
N MET A 1 -13.13 20.44 -63.13
CA MET A 1 -11.70 20.17 -63.38
C MET A 1 -11.00 19.62 -62.14
N GLU A 2 -11.16 20.23 -60.97
CA GLU A 2 -10.49 19.77 -59.72
C GLU A 2 -10.84 18.35 -59.27
N PHE A 3 -12.10 17.93 -59.38
CA PHE A 3 -12.52 16.56 -59.04
C PHE A 3 -11.83 15.50 -59.91
N VAL A 4 -11.62 15.79 -61.19
CA VAL A 4 -10.95 14.88 -62.13
C VAL A 4 -9.46 14.77 -61.80
N TYR A 5 -8.81 15.88 -61.43
CA TYR A 5 -7.42 15.87 -60.97
C TYR A 5 -7.23 15.12 -59.65
N ALA A 6 -8.16 15.26 -58.70
CA ALA A 6 -8.13 14.50 -57.46
C ALA A 6 -8.25 12.99 -57.71
N LEU A 7 -9.12 12.58 -58.64
CA LEU A 7 -9.33 11.17 -58.99
C LEU A 7 -8.11 10.57 -59.71
N ILE A 8 -7.47 11.36 -60.59
CA ILE A 8 -6.22 10.97 -61.26
C ILE A 8 -5.06 10.86 -60.26
N ASN A 9 -4.91 11.81 -59.34
CA ASN A 9 -3.88 11.76 -58.30
C ASN A 9 -4.09 10.58 -57.34
N PHE A 10 -5.33 10.29 -56.98
CA PHE A 10 -5.65 9.12 -56.16
C PHE A 10 -5.31 7.81 -56.90
N ALA A 11 -5.64 7.71 -58.20
CA ALA A 11 -5.30 6.55 -59.01
C ALA A 11 -3.77 6.37 -59.18
N LEU A 12 -3.03 7.47 -59.34
CA LEU A 12 -1.57 7.46 -59.37
C LEU A 12 -0.95 7.02 -58.04
N LEU A 13 -1.43 7.58 -56.93
CA LEU A 13 -0.97 7.22 -55.59
C LEU A 13 -1.26 5.74 -55.28
N ALA A 14 -2.48 5.28 -55.57
CA ALA A 14 -2.86 3.88 -55.41
C ALA A 14 -2.00 2.95 -56.30
N GLY A 15 -1.71 3.37 -57.54
CA GLY A 15 -0.82 2.66 -58.44
C GLY A 15 0.61 2.54 -57.90
N VAL A 16 1.17 3.62 -57.36
CA VAL A 16 2.51 3.64 -56.75
C VAL A 16 2.57 2.78 -55.49
N VAL A 17 1.59 2.90 -54.59
CA VAL A 17 1.51 2.08 -53.37
C VAL A 17 1.36 0.60 -53.73
N TYR A 18 0.59 0.26 -54.76
CA TYR A 18 0.45 -1.11 -55.21
C TYR A 18 1.74 -1.65 -55.85
N LEU A 19 2.41 -0.87 -56.72
CA LEU A 19 3.64 -1.31 -57.39
C LEU A 19 4.82 -1.51 -56.43
N PHE A 20 5.00 -0.58 -55.48
CA PHE A 20 6.12 -0.63 -54.53
C PHE A 20 5.79 -1.41 -53.25
N GLY A 21 4.53 -1.38 -52.79
CA GLY A 21 4.08 -2.06 -51.58
C GLY A 21 3.89 -3.56 -51.74
N ARG A 22 3.47 -4.03 -52.93
CA ARG A 22 3.18 -5.46 -53.15
C ARG A 22 4.38 -6.37 -52.92
N LYS A 23 5.60 -5.94 -53.30
CA LYS A 23 6.83 -6.73 -53.05
C LYS A 23 7.18 -6.80 -51.57
N LYS A 24 7.06 -5.70 -50.82
CA LYS A 24 7.32 -5.67 -49.37
C LYS A 24 6.28 -6.46 -48.59
N ILE A 25 5.00 -6.31 -48.91
CA ILE A 25 3.91 -7.04 -48.25
C ILE A 25 4.04 -8.55 -48.54
N ALA A 26 4.31 -8.95 -49.78
CA ALA A 26 4.54 -10.35 -50.13
C ALA A 26 5.82 -10.93 -49.51
N ALA A 27 6.82 -10.10 -49.19
CA ALA A 27 8.00 -10.53 -48.43
C ALA A 27 7.68 -10.73 -46.95
N ILE A 28 6.94 -9.81 -46.32
CA ILE A 28 6.50 -9.91 -44.91
C ILE A 28 5.63 -11.15 -44.70
N PHE A 29 4.69 -11.42 -45.61
CA PHE A 29 3.83 -12.60 -45.50
C PHE A 29 4.62 -13.90 -45.74
N ARG A 30 5.58 -13.93 -46.68
CA ARG A 30 6.45 -15.10 -46.86
C ARG A 30 7.36 -15.35 -45.65
N ASP A 31 7.90 -14.31 -45.03
CA ASP A 31 8.75 -14.43 -43.85
C ASP A 31 7.95 -14.93 -42.63
N ARG A 32 6.70 -14.45 -42.45
CA ARG A 32 5.78 -14.99 -41.45
C ARG A 32 5.40 -16.43 -41.72
N LEU A 33 5.07 -16.78 -42.97
CA LEU A 33 4.69 -18.14 -43.34
C LEU A 33 5.86 -19.11 -43.14
N ALA A 34 7.09 -18.67 -43.44
CA ALA A 34 8.30 -19.44 -43.20
C ALA A 34 8.56 -19.65 -41.70
N ARG A 35 8.35 -18.62 -40.85
CA ARG A 35 8.47 -18.78 -39.39
C ARG A 35 7.41 -19.71 -38.80
N ILE A 36 6.18 -19.62 -39.30
CA ILE A 36 5.08 -20.50 -38.86
C ILE A 36 5.37 -21.94 -39.27
N ASN A 37 5.76 -22.17 -40.52
CA ASN A 37 6.12 -23.51 -40.99
C ASN A 37 7.36 -24.05 -40.27
N SER A 38 8.39 -23.22 -40.01
CA SER A 38 9.53 -23.65 -39.20
C SER A 38 9.14 -23.98 -37.76
N GLY A 39 8.17 -23.25 -37.19
CA GLY A 39 7.63 -23.51 -35.86
C GLY A 39 6.79 -24.79 -35.81
N LEU A 40 6.05 -25.10 -36.88
CA LEU A 40 5.32 -26.35 -37.05
C LEU A 40 6.27 -27.54 -37.26
N ASP A 41 7.30 -27.39 -38.08
CA ASP A 41 8.36 -28.41 -38.26
C ASP A 41 9.17 -28.65 -36.97
N LEU A 42 9.30 -27.63 -36.12
CA LEU A 42 9.90 -27.75 -34.78
C LEU A 42 8.95 -28.44 -33.78
N ALA A 43 7.63 -28.31 -33.96
CA ALA A 43 6.61 -28.94 -33.12
C ALA A 43 6.27 -30.37 -33.54
N GLU A 44 6.43 -30.72 -34.83
CA GLU A 44 6.27 -32.09 -35.36
C GLU A 44 7.48 -32.99 -35.10
N LYS A 45 8.66 -32.42 -34.81
CA LYS A 45 9.76 -33.22 -34.29
C LYS A 45 9.32 -33.80 -32.96
N PRO A 46 9.32 -35.14 -32.78
CA PRO A 46 9.10 -35.72 -31.47
C PRO A 46 10.12 -35.07 -30.55
N VAL A 47 9.63 -34.42 -29.50
CA VAL A 47 10.46 -33.90 -28.42
C VAL A 47 11.42 -35.04 -28.09
N PRO A 48 12.74 -34.86 -28.28
CA PRO A 48 13.68 -35.90 -27.90
C PRO A 48 13.31 -36.23 -26.46
N GLN A 49 12.98 -37.49 -26.19
CA GLN A 49 12.76 -37.91 -24.81
C GLN A 49 13.91 -37.29 -24.03
N PRO A 50 13.63 -36.51 -22.95
CA PRO A 50 14.70 -35.97 -22.14
C PRO A 50 15.65 -37.15 -21.92
N PRO A 51 16.97 -36.97 -22.19
CA PRO A 51 17.93 -38.07 -22.10
C PRO A 51 17.56 -38.83 -20.86
N ALA A 52 17.19 -40.12 -21.02
CA ALA A 52 16.52 -40.92 -20.00
C ALA A 52 17.06 -40.47 -18.67
N GLN A 53 16.21 -39.78 -17.86
CA GLN A 53 16.64 -39.04 -16.68
C GLN A 53 17.82 -39.80 -16.14
N GLU A 54 19.04 -39.24 -16.24
CA GLU A 54 20.16 -39.81 -15.51
C GLU A 54 19.57 -40.00 -14.14
N GLU A 55 19.35 -41.28 -13.76
CA GLU A 55 18.67 -41.60 -12.52
C GLU A 55 19.37 -40.72 -11.52
N LEU A 56 18.64 -39.74 -10.96
CA LEU A 56 19.16 -38.88 -9.91
C LEU A 56 19.84 -39.88 -8.99
N PRO A 57 21.18 -39.83 -8.88
CA PRO A 57 21.90 -40.93 -8.27
C PRO A 57 21.20 -41.21 -6.97
N ALA A 58 20.75 -42.47 -6.78
CA ALA A 58 19.98 -42.86 -5.61
C ALA A 58 20.60 -42.18 -4.38
N PRO A 59 19.81 -41.53 -3.50
CA PRO A 59 20.31 -40.62 -2.48
C PRO A 59 21.47 -41.29 -1.74
N GLY A 60 22.71 -40.92 -2.10
CA GLY A 60 23.87 -41.77 -1.84
C GLY A 60 25.00 -41.79 -2.87
N ALA A 61 24.83 -41.41 -4.15
CA ALA A 61 26.02 -41.21 -5.01
C ALA A 61 26.64 -39.84 -4.74
N GLN A 62 27.46 -39.81 -3.69
CA GLN A 62 28.44 -38.76 -3.46
C GLN A 62 29.33 -38.68 -4.71
N LEU A 63 29.24 -37.59 -5.47
CA LEU A 63 30.38 -37.14 -6.27
C LEU A 63 31.57 -37.13 -5.31
N ARG A 64 32.59 -37.94 -5.59
CA ARG A 64 33.77 -38.04 -4.73
C ARG A 64 34.39 -36.64 -4.66
N SER A 65 34.12 -35.96 -3.55
CA SER A 65 34.75 -34.68 -3.19
C SER A 65 36.27 -34.79 -3.22
N ASP A 66 36.80 -36.02 -3.18
CA ASP A 66 38.20 -36.41 -3.28
C ASP A 66 38.90 -36.14 -4.62
N GLU A 67 38.21 -35.82 -5.71
CA GLU A 67 38.83 -35.51 -7.02
C GLU A 67 38.96 -34.01 -7.31
N LEU A 68 38.39 -33.15 -6.47
CA LEU A 68 38.46 -31.68 -6.60
C LEU A 68 39.70 -31.14 -5.89
N GLY A 69 40.36 -30.11 -6.45
CA GLY A 69 41.41 -29.38 -5.75
C GLY A 69 40.87 -28.67 -4.50
N ALA A 70 41.69 -28.47 -3.47
CA ALA A 70 41.31 -27.82 -2.20
C ALA A 70 40.45 -26.54 -2.34
N PRO A 71 40.74 -25.57 -3.25
CA PRO A 71 39.90 -24.39 -3.41
C PRO A 71 38.52 -24.68 -4.01
N ALA A 72 38.41 -25.68 -4.88
CA ALA A 72 37.13 -26.05 -5.48
C ALA A 72 36.22 -26.78 -4.48
N ARG A 73 36.78 -27.60 -3.57
CA ARG A 73 36.01 -28.22 -2.48
C ARG A 73 35.46 -27.18 -1.51
N ALA A 74 36.27 -26.19 -1.13
CA ALA A 74 35.83 -25.12 -0.23
C ALA A 74 34.69 -24.30 -0.85
N ALA A 75 34.78 -23.96 -2.15
CA ALA A 75 33.73 -23.25 -2.86
C ALA A 75 32.43 -24.06 -2.99
N VAL A 76 32.52 -25.37 -3.23
CA VAL A 76 31.34 -26.26 -3.28
C VAL A 76 30.69 -26.38 -1.89
N GLN A 77 31.47 -26.56 -0.83
CA GLN A 77 30.94 -26.61 0.55
C GLN A 77 30.29 -25.30 0.97
N GLU A 78 30.90 -24.16 0.63
CA GLU A 78 30.33 -22.85 0.90
C GLU A 78 29.02 -22.64 0.12
N HIS A 79 28.96 -23.08 -1.14
CA HIS A 79 27.76 -23.00 -1.95
C HIS A 79 26.65 -23.91 -1.44
N GLU A 80 26.96 -25.17 -1.08
CA GLU A 80 26.02 -26.10 -0.44
C GLU A 80 25.47 -25.54 0.86
N TYR A 81 26.34 -24.99 1.73
CA TYR A 81 25.91 -24.36 2.98
C TYR A 81 24.96 -23.19 2.73
N ARG A 82 25.26 -22.31 1.76
CA ARG A 82 24.35 -21.21 1.40
C ARG A 82 23.03 -21.70 0.83
N LEU A 83 23.05 -22.71 -0.05
CA LEU A 83 21.84 -23.27 -0.63
C LEU A 83 20.96 -23.92 0.44
N GLN A 84 21.59 -24.62 1.40
CA GLN A 84 20.88 -25.26 2.49
C GLN A 84 20.31 -24.22 3.46
N ALA A 85 21.05 -23.18 3.80
CA ALA A 85 20.54 -22.06 4.58
C ALA A 85 19.34 -21.38 3.88
N GLN A 86 19.42 -21.13 2.57
CA GLN A 86 18.31 -20.58 1.79
C GLN A 86 17.10 -21.52 1.74
N PHE A 87 17.34 -22.83 1.65
CA PHE A 87 16.27 -23.83 1.65
C PHE A 87 15.58 -23.91 3.01
N ASP A 88 16.35 -23.90 4.10
CA ASP A 88 15.83 -23.91 5.46
C ASP A 88 15.02 -22.65 5.75
N GLU A 89 15.53 -21.46 5.38
CA GLU A 89 14.81 -20.18 5.46
C GLU A 89 13.50 -20.20 4.66
N ALA A 90 13.54 -20.69 3.42
CA ALA A 90 12.33 -20.81 2.59
C ALA A 90 11.31 -21.79 3.17
N CYS A 91 11.77 -22.89 3.80
CA CYS A 91 10.88 -23.84 4.47
C CYS A 91 10.24 -23.25 5.72
N GLU A 92 10.99 -22.45 6.49
CA GLU A 92 10.48 -21.72 7.65
C GLU A 92 9.42 -20.68 7.22
N ASP A 93 9.70 -19.90 6.18
CA ASP A 93 8.75 -18.92 5.61
C ASP A 93 7.46 -19.58 5.10
N LEU A 94 7.59 -20.71 4.38
CA LEU A 94 6.43 -21.46 3.90
C LEU A 94 5.61 -22.02 5.06
N ARG A 95 6.27 -22.60 6.07
CA ARG A 95 5.61 -23.12 7.26
C ARG A 95 4.87 -22.02 8.01
N ARG A 96 5.50 -20.85 8.18
CA ARG A 96 4.89 -19.69 8.82
C ARG A 96 3.67 -19.22 8.04
N THR A 97 3.77 -19.13 6.71
CA THR A 97 2.64 -18.77 5.83
C THR A 97 1.47 -19.75 5.96
N MET A 98 1.74 -21.06 5.92
CA MET A 98 0.72 -22.09 6.12
C MET A 98 0.05 -21.98 7.49
N LEU A 99 0.82 -21.70 8.55
CA LEU A 99 0.27 -21.53 9.90
C LEU A 99 -0.66 -20.30 9.99
N LEU A 100 -0.36 -19.22 9.26
CA LEU A 100 -1.24 -18.05 9.20
C LEU A 100 -2.52 -18.34 8.45
N GLU A 101 -2.46 -18.99 7.29
CA GLU A 101 -3.65 -19.36 6.52
C GLU A 101 -4.56 -20.26 7.35
N VAL A 102 -3.99 -21.26 8.03
CA VAL A 102 -4.73 -22.15 8.94
C VAL A 102 -5.32 -21.36 10.11
N ARG A 103 -4.56 -20.44 10.71
CA ARG A 103 -5.06 -19.60 11.80
C ARG A 103 -6.23 -18.72 11.34
N ASP A 104 -6.11 -18.08 10.19
CA ASP A 104 -7.13 -17.19 9.65
C ASP A 104 -8.42 -17.99 9.36
N GLU A 105 -8.31 -19.18 8.78
CA GLU A 105 -9.43 -20.11 8.59
C GLU A 105 -10.03 -20.58 9.93
N LEU A 106 -9.20 -20.87 10.93
CA LEU A 106 -9.65 -21.25 12.28
C LEU A 106 -10.38 -20.11 12.99
N VAL A 107 -9.86 -18.89 12.90
CA VAL A 107 -10.47 -17.70 13.47
C VAL A 107 -11.82 -17.44 12.82
N GLU A 108 -11.92 -17.48 11.49
CA GLU A 108 -13.17 -17.29 10.76
C GLU A 108 -14.23 -18.33 11.17
N ARG A 109 -13.83 -19.62 11.25
CA ARG A 109 -14.71 -20.70 11.71
C ARG A 109 -15.13 -20.51 13.18
N ALA A 110 -14.22 -20.10 14.04
CA ALA A 110 -14.50 -19.85 15.45
C ALA A 110 -15.48 -18.69 15.62
N GLN A 111 -15.31 -17.60 14.87
CA GLN A 111 -16.23 -16.46 14.85
C GLN A 111 -17.64 -16.88 14.40
N ALA A 112 -17.73 -17.65 13.30
CA ALA A 112 -19.01 -18.15 12.80
C ALA A 112 -19.72 -19.05 13.82
N GLN A 113 -19.00 -19.99 14.45
CA GLN A 113 -19.56 -20.86 15.49
C GLN A 113 -19.94 -20.10 16.77
N ALA A 114 -19.16 -19.10 17.16
CA ALA A 114 -19.48 -18.25 18.30
C ALA A 114 -20.78 -17.46 18.03
N ALA A 115 -20.92 -16.87 16.85
CA ALA A 115 -22.13 -16.16 16.43
C ALA A 115 -23.37 -17.07 16.46
N GLU A 116 -23.26 -18.29 15.92
CA GLU A 116 -24.36 -19.27 15.92
C GLU A 116 -24.76 -19.66 17.36
N ARG A 117 -23.79 -19.97 18.23
CA ARG A 117 -24.06 -20.37 19.61
C ARG A 117 -24.65 -19.24 20.45
N LEU A 118 -24.14 -18.02 20.30
CA LEU A 118 -24.63 -16.86 21.05
C LEU A 118 -26.03 -16.42 20.59
N ALA A 119 -26.43 -16.76 19.36
CA ALA A 119 -27.78 -16.53 18.87
C ALA A 119 -28.84 -17.49 19.47
N CYS A 120 -28.42 -18.65 20.02
CA CYS A 120 -29.29 -19.66 20.61
C CYS A 120 -29.47 -19.51 22.13
N GLU A 121 -30.51 -20.14 22.68
CA GLU A 121 -30.67 -20.30 24.13
C GLU A 121 -29.66 -21.33 24.68
N PRO A 122 -29.12 -21.16 25.91
CA PRO A 122 -29.45 -20.15 26.93
C PRO A 122 -28.63 -18.84 26.83
N TYR A 123 -27.73 -18.70 25.85
CA TYR A 123 -26.87 -17.52 25.76
C TYR A 123 -27.64 -16.25 25.44
N ARG A 124 -28.66 -16.35 24.58
CA ARG A 124 -29.52 -15.23 24.23
C ARG A 124 -30.21 -14.60 25.45
N SER A 125 -30.73 -15.42 26.38
CA SER A 125 -31.33 -14.93 27.62
C SER A 125 -30.29 -14.35 28.59
N SER A 126 -29.09 -14.95 28.65
CA SER A 126 -27.97 -14.39 29.42
C SER A 126 -27.57 -13.00 28.92
N LEU A 127 -27.45 -12.81 27.60
CA LEU A 127 -27.10 -11.52 26.99
C LEU A 127 -28.13 -10.43 27.33
N ARG A 128 -29.42 -10.77 27.34
CA ARG A 128 -30.49 -9.86 27.77
C ARG A 128 -30.37 -9.45 29.24
N SER A 129 -29.98 -10.37 30.12
CA SER A 129 -29.82 -10.05 31.54
C SER A 129 -28.67 -9.07 31.83
N HIS A 130 -27.67 -8.99 30.93
CA HIS A 130 -26.54 -8.06 31.05
C HIS A 130 -26.75 -6.75 30.25
N GLU A 131 -27.90 -6.58 29.60
CA GLU A 131 -28.17 -5.43 28.74
C GLU A 131 -28.13 -4.09 29.50
N ALA A 132 -28.57 -4.08 30.77
CA ALA A 132 -28.49 -2.89 31.62
C ALA A 132 -27.04 -2.48 31.93
N GLU A 133 -26.16 -3.44 32.22
CA GLU A 133 -24.73 -3.20 32.48
C GLU A 133 -24.02 -2.69 31.21
N MET A 134 -24.36 -3.24 30.05
CA MET A 134 -23.86 -2.78 28.75
C MET A 134 -24.24 -1.32 28.47
N VAL A 135 -25.47 -0.93 28.82
CA VAL A 135 -25.93 0.46 28.68
C VAL A 135 -25.17 1.39 29.62
N ASP A 136 -24.96 0.99 30.86
CA ASP A 136 -24.28 1.82 31.86
C ASP A 136 -22.85 2.14 31.45
N GLY A 137 -22.10 1.14 30.96
CA GLY A 137 -20.75 1.36 30.46
C GLY A 137 -20.67 2.33 29.27
N VAL A 138 -21.66 2.31 28.36
CA VAL A 138 -21.68 3.27 27.24
C VAL A 138 -22.05 4.67 27.74
N LEU A 139 -23.04 4.81 28.63
CA LEU A 139 -23.51 6.13 29.10
C LEU A 139 -22.45 6.96 29.84
N GLU A 140 -21.46 6.31 30.46
CA GLU A 140 -20.33 6.95 31.12
C GLU A 140 -19.38 7.62 30.12
N GLU A 141 -19.23 7.07 28.92
CA GLU A 141 -18.24 7.48 27.92
C GLU A 141 -18.82 8.33 26.78
N ILE A 142 -20.15 8.31 26.55
CA ILE A 142 -20.77 9.11 25.49
C ILE A 142 -20.39 10.60 25.63
N CYS A 143 -19.85 11.15 24.55
CA CYS A 143 -19.59 12.56 24.39
C CYS A 143 -20.06 13.09 23.03
N LEU A 144 -20.24 14.41 22.94
CA LEU A 144 -20.49 15.08 21.67
C LEU A 144 -19.15 15.40 21.00
N SER A 145 -18.99 14.92 19.77
CA SER A 145 -17.79 15.15 18.99
C SER A 145 -17.68 16.65 18.58
N PRO A 146 -16.49 17.14 18.22
CA PRO A 146 -16.35 18.48 17.67
C PRO A 146 -17.23 18.71 16.44
N GLY A 147 -17.30 17.73 15.54
CA GLY A 147 -18.18 17.71 14.37
C GLY A 147 -19.66 17.83 14.71
N ASP A 148 -20.14 17.08 15.71
CA ASP A 148 -21.53 17.16 16.18
C ASP A 148 -21.90 18.57 16.65
N ARG A 149 -20.99 19.25 17.34
CA ARG A 149 -21.20 20.62 17.84
C ARG A 149 -21.32 21.62 16.69
N VAL A 150 -20.48 21.49 15.66
CA VAL A 150 -20.55 22.34 14.46
C VAL A 150 -21.85 22.08 13.71
N TYR A 151 -22.23 20.81 13.56
CA TYR A 151 -23.48 20.44 12.88
C TYR A 151 -24.72 21.03 13.58
N LEU A 152 -24.75 21.00 14.91
CA LEU A 152 -25.83 21.56 15.72
C LEU A 152 -26.02 23.06 15.55
N VAL A 153 -24.94 23.83 15.37
CA VAL A 153 -25.01 25.27 15.13
C VAL A 153 -25.76 25.59 13.83
N ASP A 154 -25.63 24.74 12.81
CA ASP A 154 -26.24 24.97 11.50
C ASP A 154 -27.66 24.39 11.37
N HIS A 155 -27.99 23.31 12.10
CA HIS A 155 -29.20 22.52 11.88
C HIS A 155 -30.15 22.43 13.10
N ASP A 156 -29.78 22.94 14.28
CA ASP A 156 -30.49 22.88 15.57
C ASP A 156 -30.83 21.46 16.10
N VAL A 157 -30.80 20.43 15.24
CA VAL A 157 -31.26 19.08 15.51
C VAL A 157 -30.19 18.05 15.16
N LEU A 158 -29.85 17.18 16.10
CA LEU A 158 -28.97 16.04 15.88
C LEU A 158 -29.77 14.74 15.82
N TYR A 159 -29.48 13.90 14.83
CA TYR A 159 -30.14 12.60 14.68
C TYR A 159 -29.49 11.56 15.58
N VAL A 160 -30.32 10.89 16.38
CA VAL A 160 -29.89 9.83 17.30
C VAL A 160 -30.67 8.57 16.98
N THR A 161 -29.96 7.48 16.69
CA THR A 161 -30.55 6.19 16.36
C THR A 161 -30.03 5.11 17.30
N LEU A 162 -30.93 4.49 18.06
CA LEU A 162 -30.65 3.32 18.88
C LEU A 162 -31.09 2.06 18.12
N THR A 163 -30.13 1.22 17.74
CA THR A 163 -30.39 -0.06 17.07
C THR A 163 -30.07 -1.21 18.02
N SER A 164 -31.02 -2.10 18.27
CA SER A 164 -30.88 -3.19 19.25
C SER A 164 -31.22 -4.55 18.64
N ALA A 165 -30.61 -5.63 19.14
CA ALA A 165 -30.84 -6.99 18.63
C ALA A 165 -32.27 -7.50 18.86
N SER A 166 -32.92 -7.02 19.92
CA SER A 166 -34.32 -7.26 20.22
C SER A 166 -34.90 -6.03 20.93
N PRO A 167 -36.24 -5.89 21.01
CA PRO A 167 -36.84 -4.73 21.69
C PRO A 167 -36.29 -4.56 23.11
N MET A 168 -35.57 -3.45 23.34
CA MET A 168 -35.05 -3.08 24.65
C MET A 168 -36.17 -2.67 25.61
N ASP A 169 -35.93 -2.82 26.91
CA ASP A 169 -36.82 -2.31 27.94
C ASP A 169 -36.98 -0.78 27.84
N GLY A 170 -38.21 -0.30 27.99
CA GLY A 170 -38.56 1.11 27.87
C GLY A 170 -37.85 1.98 28.90
N GLU A 171 -37.54 1.45 30.08
CA GLU A 171 -36.77 2.15 31.11
C GLU A 171 -35.33 2.43 30.65
N LEU A 172 -34.67 1.44 30.04
CA LEU A 172 -33.31 1.60 29.50
C LEU A 172 -33.27 2.61 28.35
N VAL A 173 -34.24 2.54 27.45
CA VAL A 173 -34.36 3.51 26.34
C VAL A 173 -34.56 4.93 26.88
N ALA A 174 -35.39 5.09 27.93
CA ALA A 174 -35.60 6.39 28.56
C ALA A 174 -34.33 6.93 29.23
N ARG A 175 -33.51 6.07 29.86
CA ARG A 175 -32.21 6.44 30.43
C ARG A 175 -31.24 6.95 29.37
N ILE A 176 -31.09 6.21 28.25
CA ILE A 176 -30.24 6.63 27.13
C ILE A 176 -30.68 7.98 26.59
N ARG A 177 -32.00 8.15 26.38
CA ARG A 177 -32.57 9.40 25.89
C ARG A 177 -32.29 10.57 26.84
N ALA A 178 -32.49 10.38 28.15
CA ALA A 178 -32.25 11.41 29.15
C ALA A 178 -30.79 11.87 29.15
N ARG A 179 -29.85 10.94 29.00
CA ARG A 179 -28.41 11.25 28.91
C ARG A 179 -28.07 12.05 27.64
N VAL A 180 -28.62 11.65 26.49
CA VAL A 180 -28.43 12.38 25.23
C VAL A 180 -29.02 13.78 25.31
N ASP A 181 -30.22 13.93 25.88
CA ASP A 181 -30.86 15.23 26.06
C ASP A 181 -30.05 16.13 27.03
N GLU A 182 -29.46 15.56 28.07
CA GLU A 182 -28.54 16.28 28.97
C GLU A 182 -27.30 16.81 28.23
N LEU A 183 -26.69 15.99 27.36
CA LEU A 183 -25.53 16.40 26.57
C LEU A 183 -25.88 17.52 25.58
N LEU A 184 -27.02 17.41 24.89
CA LEU A 184 -27.46 18.41 23.92
C LEU A 184 -27.92 19.71 24.56
N ALA A 185 -28.48 19.66 25.77
CA ALA A 185 -28.86 20.85 26.54
C ALA A 185 -27.66 21.76 26.86
N GLN A 186 -26.44 21.21 26.93
CA GLN A 186 -25.22 22.00 27.13
C GLN A 186 -24.88 22.88 25.91
N VAL A 187 -25.43 22.56 24.74
CA VAL A 187 -25.11 23.18 23.44
C VAL A 187 -26.35 23.81 22.80
N ASP A 188 -27.47 23.92 23.53
CA ASP A 188 -28.78 24.41 23.05
C ASP A 188 -29.34 23.65 21.82
N GLY A 189 -28.95 22.38 21.67
CA GLY A 189 -29.38 21.51 20.57
C GLY A 189 -30.58 20.62 20.93
N ARG A 190 -31.24 20.03 19.92
CA ARG A 190 -32.35 19.07 20.10
C ARG A 190 -32.03 17.71 19.50
N ALA A 191 -32.47 16.62 20.14
CA ALA A 191 -32.37 15.27 19.58
C ALA A 191 -33.60 14.89 18.75
N SER A 192 -33.37 14.31 17.58
CA SER A 192 -34.35 13.49 16.87
C SER A 192 -34.04 12.02 17.13
N PHE A 193 -34.77 11.41 18.06
CA PHE A 193 -34.48 10.06 18.56
C PHE A 193 -35.32 8.99 17.86
N TRP A 194 -34.65 7.96 17.33
CA TRP A 194 -35.26 6.82 16.64
C TRP A 194 -34.80 5.50 17.25
N THR A 195 -35.71 4.55 17.40
CA THR A 195 -35.39 3.18 17.84
C THR A 195 -35.63 2.20 16.71
N ARG A 196 -34.66 1.32 16.46
CA ARG A 196 -34.73 0.25 15.46
C ARG A 196 -34.36 -1.08 16.10
N VAL A 197 -34.99 -2.14 15.61
CA VAL A 197 -34.62 -3.51 15.95
C VAL A 197 -33.91 -4.12 14.73
N ASP A 198 -32.75 -4.71 14.95
CA ASP A 198 -31.97 -5.41 13.95
C ASP A 198 -31.43 -6.73 14.53
N GLU A 199 -32.07 -7.83 14.16
CA GLU A 199 -31.73 -9.16 14.66
C GLU A 199 -30.33 -9.62 14.25
N SER A 200 -29.71 -8.99 13.24
CA SER A 200 -28.35 -9.32 12.80
C SER A 200 -27.30 -9.03 13.87
N LEU A 201 -27.58 -8.16 14.85
CA LEU A 201 -26.66 -7.82 15.94
C LEU A 201 -26.45 -8.96 16.96
N ILE A 202 -27.28 -10.01 16.92
CA ILE A 202 -27.30 -11.18 17.83
C ILE A 202 -27.70 -10.80 19.27
N GLY A 203 -27.01 -9.83 19.87
CA GLY A 203 -27.25 -9.27 21.21
C GLY A 203 -26.59 -7.88 21.35
N GLY A 204 -26.96 -7.15 22.40
CA GLY A 204 -26.49 -5.79 22.64
C GLY A 204 -27.14 -4.75 21.73
N PHE A 205 -26.51 -3.58 21.62
CA PHE A 205 -27.03 -2.43 20.88
C PHE A 205 -25.92 -1.59 20.23
N GLN A 206 -26.33 -0.80 19.25
CA GLN A 206 -25.56 0.27 18.62
C GLN A 206 -26.28 1.59 18.86
N LEU A 207 -25.61 2.55 19.48
CA LEU A 207 -26.10 3.90 19.64
C LEU A 207 -25.36 4.82 18.67
N ARG A 208 -26.07 5.38 17.70
CA ARG A 208 -25.53 6.36 16.77
C ARG A 208 -26.00 7.76 17.16
N ILE A 209 -25.07 8.68 17.38
CA ILE A 209 -25.30 10.11 17.63
C ILE A 209 -24.62 10.86 16.49
N GLY A 210 -25.39 11.52 15.63
CA GLY A 210 -24.86 12.16 14.43
C GLY A 210 -24.21 11.12 13.50
N ASP A 211 -22.90 11.21 13.34
CA ASP A 211 -22.07 10.25 12.60
C ASP A 211 -21.22 9.34 13.50
N THR A 212 -21.18 9.59 14.80
CA THR A 212 -20.47 8.78 15.79
C THR A 212 -21.31 7.58 16.23
N VAL A 213 -20.70 6.41 16.26
CA VAL A 213 -21.36 5.14 16.61
C VAL A 213 -20.65 4.52 17.80
N TYR A 214 -21.43 4.29 18.86
CA TYR A 214 -21.05 3.53 20.03
C TYR A 214 -21.63 2.11 19.88
N ASP A 215 -20.78 1.15 19.53
CA ASP A 215 -21.16 -0.22 19.21
C ASP A 215 -20.81 -1.17 20.36
N ARG A 216 -21.83 -1.60 21.09
CA ARG A 216 -21.76 -2.64 22.13
C ARG A 216 -22.48 -3.91 21.67
N SER A 217 -22.53 -4.16 20.36
CA SER A 217 -23.12 -5.39 19.83
C SER A 217 -22.21 -6.60 20.03
N VAL A 218 -22.85 -7.77 20.13
CA VAL A 218 -22.14 -9.05 20.25
C VAL A 218 -21.38 -9.35 18.96
N VAL A 219 -21.95 -9.02 17.78
CA VAL A 219 -21.27 -9.18 16.50
C VAL A 219 -19.95 -8.41 16.47
N ASN A 220 -19.95 -7.15 16.89
CA ASN A 220 -18.74 -6.34 16.93
C ASN A 220 -17.71 -6.90 17.92
N SER A 221 -18.17 -7.40 19.07
CA SER A 221 -17.29 -8.05 20.05
C SER A 221 -16.62 -9.31 19.48
N ILE A 222 -17.35 -10.14 18.71
CA ILE A 222 -16.81 -11.32 18.01
C ILE A 222 -15.81 -10.89 16.92
N ALA A 223 -16.12 -9.83 16.18
CA ALA A 223 -15.25 -9.30 15.14
C ALA A 223 -13.89 -8.86 15.71
N ARG A 224 -13.91 -8.00 16.73
CA ARG A 224 -12.71 -7.53 17.45
C ARG A 224 -11.90 -8.67 18.04
N LEU A 225 -12.56 -9.66 18.65
CA LEU A 225 -11.87 -10.83 19.19
C LEU A 225 -11.12 -11.60 18.11
N GLY A 226 -11.69 -11.72 16.90
CA GLY A 226 -10.97 -12.31 15.77
C GLY A 226 -9.78 -11.49 15.30
N GLU A 227 -9.88 -10.16 15.29
CA GLU A 227 -8.74 -9.28 14.97
C GLU A 227 -7.59 -9.47 15.94
N VAL A 228 -7.87 -9.45 17.25
CA VAL A 228 -6.86 -9.70 18.30
C VAL A 228 -6.18 -11.07 18.12
N LEU A 229 -6.96 -12.10 17.78
CA LEU A 229 -6.41 -13.44 17.51
C LEU A 229 -5.54 -13.49 16.23
N ARG A 230 -5.83 -12.66 15.22
CA ARG A 230 -5.01 -12.56 13.99
C ARG A 230 -3.74 -11.75 14.18
N GLU A 231 -3.70 -10.85 15.15
CA GLU A 231 -2.52 -10.02 15.45
C GLU A 231 -1.47 -10.76 16.30
N GLN A 232 -1.85 -11.86 16.97
CA GLN A 232 -0.89 -12.64 17.75
C GLN A 232 0.20 -13.28 16.90
N GLU A 233 1.44 -13.10 17.34
CA GLU A 233 2.59 -13.82 16.79
C GLU A 233 2.46 -15.32 17.08
N ILE A 234 2.59 -16.12 16.03
CA ILE A 234 2.78 -17.56 16.17
C ILE A 234 4.24 -17.76 16.53
N THR A 235 4.57 -17.85 17.81
CA THR A 235 5.94 -18.23 18.23
C THR A 235 6.22 -19.67 17.79
N ASP A 236 7.36 -19.90 17.13
CA ASP A 236 7.80 -21.19 16.58
C ASP A 236 8.03 -22.33 17.62
N ALA A 237 7.64 -22.15 18.88
CA ALA A 237 7.98 -23.04 19.98
C ALA A 237 6.81 -23.86 20.58
N GLY A 238 5.64 -23.92 19.94
CA GLY A 238 4.45 -24.58 20.50
C GLY A 238 3.98 -25.81 19.73
N ALA A 239 3.79 -26.95 20.42
CA ALA A 239 2.88 -27.99 19.95
C ALA A 239 1.49 -27.37 19.66
N PRO A 240 0.66 -27.91 18.75
CA PRO A 240 -0.67 -27.37 18.43
C PRO A 240 -1.55 -27.06 19.66
N ALA A 241 -1.36 -27.81 20.76
CA ALA A 241 -2.02 -27.58 22.05
C ALA A 241 -1.66 -26.24 22.71
N ALA A 242 -0.45 -25.72 22.53
CA ALA A 242 -0.02 -24.44 23.08
C ALA A 242 -0.69 -23.27 22.37
N ILE A 243 -0.89 -23.36 21.04
CA ILE A 243 -1.61 -22.33 20.27
C ILE A 243 -3.06 -22.25 20.75
N VAL A 244 -3.74 -23.40 20.90
CA VAL A 244 -5.13 -23.43 21.40
C VAL A 244 -5.23 -22.88 22.82
N SER A 245 -4.28 -23.20 23.70
CA SER A 245 -4.23 -22.62 25.06
C SER A 245 -4.06 -21.11 25.03
N ALA A 246 -3.13 -20.59 24.23
CA ALA A 246 -2.90 -19.15 24.11
C ALA A 246 -4.12 -18.42 23.56
N MET A 247 -4.79 -18.98 22.54
CA MET A 247 -6.03 -18.42 22.03
C MET A 247 -7.13 -18.44 23.11
N ALA A 248 -7.28 -19.54 23.85
CA ALA A 248 -8.26 -19.63 24.94
C ALA A 248 -7.98 -18.63 26.08
N ASP A 249 -6.71 -18.47 26.47
CA ASP A 249 -6.28 -17.48 27.46
C ASP A 249 -6.58 -16.06 26.98
N THR A 250 -6.37 -15.78 25.69
CA THR A 250 -6.69 -14.48 25.08
C THR A 250 -8.18 -14.20 25.15
N VAL A 251 -9.02 -15.16 24.73
CA VAL A 251 -10.48 -15.04 24.84
C VAL A 251 -10.93 -14.78 26.27
N ALA A 252 -10.25 -15.34 27.28
CA ALA A 252 -10.61 -15.16 28.68
C ALA A 252 -10.23 -13.76 29.25
N HIS A 253 -9.25 -13.07 28.67
CA HIS A 253 -8.70 -11.82 29.22
C HIS A 253 -8.92 -10.59 28.33
N VAL A 254 -9.45 -10.73 27.11
CA VAL A 254 -9.79 -9.58 26.26
C VAL A 254 -10.92 -8.77 26.94
N PRO A 255 -10.69 -7.48 27.26
CA PRO A 255 -11.72 -6.64 27.83
C PRO A 255 -12.84 -6.46 26.81
N VAL A 256 -14.07 -6.67 27.25
CA VAL A 256 -15.25 -6.50 26.40
C VAL A 256 -15.75 -5.07 26.59
N GLU A 257 -15.19 -4.13 25.82
CA GLU A 257 -15.57 -2.72 25.83
C GLU A 257 -16.50 -2.41 24.63
N HIS A 258 -17.02 -1.18 24.56
CA HIS A 258 -17.68 -0.73 23.33
C HIS A 258 -16.63 -0.22 22.33
N ASP A 259 -17.03 -0.20 21.07
CA ASP A 259 -16.25 0.42 19.99
C ASP A 259 -16.86 1.77 19.67
N GLU A 260 -16.04 2.81 19.66
CA GLU A 260 -16.41 4.15 19.23
C GLU A 260 -15.78 4.42 17.88
N TYR A 261 -16.61 4.68 16.86
CA TYR A 261 -16.13 5.00 15.53
C TYR A 261 -17.11 5.87 14.76
N GLN A 262 -16.60 6.68 13.84
CA GLN A 262 -17.41 7.51 12.96
C GLN A 262 -17.73 6.79 11.65
N VAL A 263 -18.96 7.01 11.17
CA VAL A 263 -19.44 6.42 9.93
C VAL A 263 -20.00 7.45 8.98
N GLY A 264 -19.56 7.33 7.74
CA GLY A 264 -20.04 8.09 6.61
C GLY A 264 -20.87 7.24 5.67
N ARG A 265 -21.30 7.88 4.59
CA ARG A 265 -21.97 7.25 3.44
C ARG A 265 -21.30 7.70 2.16
N VAL A 266 -21.15 6.77 1.24
CA VAL A 266 -20.71 7.08 -0.12
C VAL A 266 -21.80 7.89 -0.82
N LEU A 267 -21.47 9.09 -1.29
CA LEU A 267 -22.34 9.86 -2.17
C LEU A 267 -22.17 9.39 -3.61
N THR A 268 -20.95 9.47 -4.11
CA THR A 268 -20.60 9.11 -5.49
C THR A 268 -19.23 8.44 -5.55
N VAL A 269 -19.04 7.60 -6.57
CA VAL A 269 -17.76 6.96 -6.90
C VAL A 269 -17.55 7.12 -8.39
N SER A 270 -16.39 7.64 -8.80
CA SER A 270 -15.98 7.74 -10.20
C SER A 270 -14.46 7.68 -10.29
N ASP A 271 -13.95 6.82 -11.19
CA ASP A 271 -12.54 6.77 -11.59
C ASP A 271 -11.54 6.74 -10.41
N GLY A 272 -11.87 5.96 -9.37
CA GLY A 272 -11.01 5.82 -8.18
C GLY A 272 -11.13 6.95 -7.14
N ILE A 273 -12.04 7.90 -7.34
CA ILE A 273 -12.39 8.94 -6.37
C ILE A 273 -13.77 8.67 -5.79
N CYS A 274 -13.90 8.90 -4.48
CA CYS A 274 -15.15 8.78 -3.78
C CYS A 274 -15.44 10.03 -2.97
N TRP A 275 -16.68 10.53 -3.11
CA TRP A 275 -17.22 11.59 -2.27
C TRP A 275 -18.05 10.97 -1.15
N LEU A 276 -17.79 11.40 0.07
CA LEU A 276 -18.42 10.88 1.28
C LEU A 276 -19.23 11.98 1.96
N ASP A 277 -20.31 11.57 2.63
CA ASP A 277 -21.08 12.35 3.59
C ASP A 277 -20.87 11.77 5.00
N GLY A 278 -20.89 12.61 6.03
CA GLY A 278 -20.54 12.28 7.40
C GLY A 278 -19.03 12.31 7.67
N VAL A 279 -18.56 11.53 8.66
CA VAL A 279 -17.18 11.52 9.16
C VAL A 279 -16.64 12.93 9.46
N SER A 280 -17.41 13.71 10.19
CA SER A 280 -17.23 15.15 10.42
C SER A 280 -15.90 15.50 11.11
N ASP A 281 -15.31 14.59 11.88
CA ASP A 281 -14.02 14.84 12.54
C ASP A 281 -12.81 14.25 11.77
N ILE A 282 -13.02 13.80 10.52
CA ILE A 282 -11.95 13.22 9.71
C ILE A 282 -10.87 14.24 9.35
N MET A 283 -9.63 13.78 9.32
CA MET A 283 -8.48 14.62 8.98
C MET A 283 -7.97 14.38 7.56
N PHE A 284 -7.33 15.40 6.99
CA PHE A 284 -6.62 15.24 5.72
C PHE A 284 -5.52 14.18 5.87
N GLY A 285 -5.44 13.24 4.93
CA GLY A 285 -4.48 12.13 4.96
C GLY A 285 -4.88 10.96 5.86
N GLU A 286 -6.07 11.01 6.47
CA GLU A 286 -6.62 9.90 7.26
C GLU A 286 -7.18 8.80 6.35
N VAL A 287 -7.21 7.56 6.86
CA VAL A 287 -7.70 6.38 6.16
C VAL A 287 -9.17 6.12 6.48
N VAL A 288 -9.91 5.78 5.43
CA VAL A 288 -11.28 5.27 5.51
C VAL A 288 -11.34 3.84 5.00
N GLU A 289 -12.25 3.05 5.57
CA GLU A 289 -12.55 1.69 5.15
C GLU A 289 -13.97 1.62 4.59
N PHE A 290 -14.11 1.07 3.40
CA PHE A 290 -15.38 0.86 2.73
C PHE A 290 -15.99 -0.48 3.18
N ALA A 291 -17.32 -0.61 3.07
CA ALA A 291 -18.02 -1.85 3.43
C ALA A 291 -17.53 -3.11 2.71
N CYS A 292 -16.87 -2.97 1.56
CA CYS A 292 -16.27 -4.08 0.81
C CYS A 292 -14.84 -4.46 1.29
N GLY A 293 -14.31 -3.80 2.31
CA GLY A 293 -12.95 -4.00 2.85
C GLY A 293 -11.87 -3.21 2.12
N GLU A 294 -12.19 -2.53 1.03
CA GLU A 294 -11.27 -1.61 0.36
C GLU A 294 -10.96 -0.41 1.25
N ARG A 295 -9.77 0.17 1.07
CA ARG A 295 -9.32 1.35 1.82
C ARG A 295 -9.12 2.54 0.91
N GLY A 296 -9.34 3.72 1.48
CA GLY A 296 -9.07 4.99 0.81
C GLY A 296 -8.41 5.99 1.76
N MET A 297 -7.91 7.08 1.19
CA MET A 297 -7.29 8.17 1.94
C MET A 297 -7.94 9.50 1.58
N VAL A 298 -8.21 10.30 2.60
CA VAL A 298 -8.81 11.63 2.44
C VAL A 298 -7.80 12.58 1.81
N LEU A 299 -8.23 13.25 0.75
CA LEU A 299 -7.47 14.32 0.09
C LEU A 299 -8.21 15.65 0.07
N ASP A 300 -9.54 15.66 0.18
CA ASP A 300 -10.32 16.90 0.17
C ASP A 300 -11.38 16.89 1.27
N ILE A 301 -11.58 18.04 1.91
CA ILE A 301 -12.59 18.23 2.96
C ILE A 301 -13.33 19.52 2.60
N GLU A 302 -14.53 19.36 2.06
CA GLU A 302 -15.46 20.46 1.79
C GLU A 302 -16.48 20.58 2.94
N GLN A 303 -17.30 21.62 2.91
CA GLN A 303 -18.28 21.89 3.98
C GLN A 303 -19.35 20.79 4.09
N ASP A 304 -19.74 20.20 2.97
CA ASP A 304 -20.86 19.24 2.84
C ASP A 304 -20.43 17.83 2.41
N ARG A 305 -19.15 17.63 2.07
CA ARG A 305 -18.63 16.34 1.58
C ARG A 305 -17.13 16.21 1.77
N VAL A 306 -16.68 14.97 1.83
CA VAL A 306 -15.25 14.61 1.95
C VAL A 306 -14.81 13.86 0.70
N GLY A 307 -13.76 14.33 0.04
CA GLY A 307 -13.15 13.70 -1.12
C GLY A 307 -12.03 12.75 -0.69
N CYS A 308 -12.15 11.48 -1.04
CA CYS A 308 -11.13 10.47 -0.79
C CYS A 308 -10.73 9.73 -2.07
N ILE A 309 -9.47 9.31 -2.11
CA ILE A 309 -8.94 8.44 -3.17
C ILE A 309 -8.99 6.99 -2.71
N ILE A 310 -9.37 6.09 -3.60
CA ILE A 310 -9.46 4.65 -3.32
C ILE A 310 -8.16 3.98 -3.76
N PHE A 311 -7.61 3.11 -2.92
CA PHE A 311 -6.35 2.42 -3.23
C PHE A 311 -6.55 1.20 -4.14
N GLY A 312 -7.53 0.36 -3.83
CA GLY A 312 -7.83 -0.86 -4.56
C GLY A 312 -8.97 -0.70 -5.58
N ARG A 313 -9.83 -1.71 -5.68
CA ARG A 313 -10.84 -1.82 -6.75
C ARG A 313 -12.11 -1.07 -6.38
N TYR A 314 -12.37 0.02 -7.09
CA TYR A 314 -13.52 0.87 -6.83
C TYR A 314 -14.84 0.30 -7.39
N GLU A 315 -14.80 -0.72 -8.26
CA GLU A 315 -16.00 -1.29 -8.89
C GLU A 315 -16.95 -1.96 -7.90
N HIS A 316 -16.46 -2.32 -6.71
CA HIS A 316 -17.23 -2.95 -5.64
C HIS A 316 -17.84 -1.95 -4.66
N ILE A 317 -17.57 -0.64 -4.84
CA ILE A 317 -18.08 0.40 -3.95
C ILE A 317 -19.35 1.00 -4.56
N GLU A 318 -20.46 0.80 -3.86
CA GLU A 318 -21.77 1.31 -4.28
C GLU A 318 -22.09 2.65 -3.61
N SER A 319 -22.87 3.49 -4.29
CA SER A 319 -23.45 4.68 -3.67
C SER A 319 -24.34 4.29 -2.49
N LEU A 320 -24.36 5.13 -1.46
CA LEU A 320 -25.01 4.92 -0.17
C LEU A 320 -24.41 3.79 0.69
N SER A 321 -23.35 3.12 0.23
CA SER A 321 -22.61 2.18 1.06
C SER A 321 -22.00 2.90 2.27
N ARG A 322 -21.87 2.15 3.37
CA ARG A 322 -21.31 2.66 4.63
C ARG A 322 -19.79 2.76 4.50
N VAL A 323 -19.24 3.82 5.07
CA VAL A 323 -17.79 4.02 5.21
C VAL A 323 -17.47 4.20 6.68
N ARG A 324 -16.38 3.60 7.14
CA ARG A 324 -15.88 3.71 8.51
C ARG A 324 -14.60 4.54 8.51
N ARG A 325 -14.52 5.52 9.40
CA ARG A 325 -13.29 6.24 9.72
C ARG A 325 -12.40 5.34 10.58
N LEU A 326 -11.12 5.19 10.24
CA LEU A 326 -10.20 4.34 11.01
C LEU A 326 -9.45 5.09 12.14
N GLY A 327 -9.48 6.42 12.17
CA GLY A 327 -8.77 7.19 13.20
C GLY A 327 -7.25 7.22 13.01
N ILE A 328 -6.74 6.65 11.91
CA ILE A 328 -5.32 6.52 11.64
C ILE A 328 -4.93 7.27 10.36
N MET A 329 -3.79 7.96 10.45
CA MET A 329 -3.14 8.53 9.27
C MET A 329 -2.63 7.41 8.37
N MET A 330 -2.67 7.63 7.06
CA MET A 330 -2.14 6.66 6.11
C MET A 330 -0.67 6.37 6.42
N SER A 331 -0.38 5.11 6.69
CA SER A 331 0.92 4.62 7.14
C SER A 331 1.30 3.36 6.38
N VAL A 332 2.61 3.11 6.30
CA VAL A 332 3.18 1.91 5.69
C VAL A 332 4.04 1.19 6.71
N PRO A 333 4.15 -0.16 6.63
CA PRO A 333 5.10 -0.90 7.44
C PRO A 333 6.53 -0.42 7.13
N VAL A 334 7.37 -0.37 8.16
CA VAL A 334 8.79 -0.01 8.07
C VAL A 334 9.63 -1.00 8.88
N GLY A 335 10.88 -1.22 8.48
CA GLY A 335 11.72 -2.21 9.16
C GLY A 335 12.83 -2.76 8.28
N ASP A 336 13.74 -3.49 8.92
CA ASP A 336 14.81 -4.22 8.23
C ASP A 336 14.27 -5.38 7.40
N GLU A 337 13.09 -5.89 7.75
CA GLU A 337 12.38 -7.01 7.10
C GLU A 337 11.91 -6.66 5.67
N LEU A 338 11.92 -5.37 5.31
CA LEU A 338 11.64 -4.90 3.95
C LEU A 338 12.84 -5.03 3.02
N LEU A 339 14.07 -5.16 3.55
CA LEU A 339 15.26 -5.32 2.72
C LEU A 339 15.18 -6.67 1.99
N GLY A 340 15.46 -6.68 0.69
CA GLY A 340 15.32 -7.90 -0.11
C GLY A 340 13.92 -8.17 -0.68
N ARG A 341 12.96 -7.29 -0.37
CA ARG A 341 11.55 -7.45 -0.73
C ARG A 341 11.13 -6.49 -1.85
N VAL A 342 10.12 -6.91 -2.60
CA VAL A 342 9.36 -6.06 -3.53
C VAL A 342 7.96 -5.87 -2.96
N VAL A 343 7.59 -4.61 -2.72
CA VAL A 343 6.32 -4.24 -2.10
C VAL A 343 5.52 -3.29 -2.99
N ASP A 344 4.21 -3.28 -2.84
CA ASP A 344 3.35 -2.24 -3.39
C ASP A 344 3.46 -0.92 -2.61
N ALA A 345 2.70 0.10 -3.02
CA ALA A 345 2.72 1.41 -2.36
C ALA A 345 2.09 1.43 -0.95
N LEU A 346 1.35 0.39 -0.55
CA LEU A 346 0.82 0.20 0.80
C LEU A 346 1.77 -0.61 1.69
N GLY A 347 2.86 -1.14 1.13
CA GLY A 347 3.82 -2.00 1.82
C GLY A 347 3.48 -3.49 1.80
N ASN A 348 2.49 -3.92 0.99
CA ASN A 348 2.17 -5.33 0.84
C ASN A 348 3.20 -6.01 -0.08
N PRO A 349 3.69 -7.21 0.25
CA PRO A 349 4.63 -7.93 -0.60
C PRO A 349 3.98 -8.38 -1.91
N ILE A 350 4.66 -8.11 -3.03
CA ILE A 350 4.25 -8.55 -4.39
C ILE A 350 5.28 -9.46 -5.05
N ASP A 351 6.33 -9.85 -4.30
CA ASP A 351 7.40 -10.73 -4.77
C ASP A 351 7.09 -12.24 -4.62
N GLY A 352 5.97 -12.59 -4.00
CA GLY A 352 5.61 -13.99 -3.75
C GLY A 352 6.44 -14.67 -2.64
N LYS A 353 7.25 -13.92 -1.88
CA LYS A 353 8.08 -14.44 -0.77
C LYS A 353 7.35 -14.43 0.58
N GLY A 354 6.02 -14.60 0.58
CA GLY A 354 5.21 -14.59 1.81
C GLY A 354 5.03 -13.20 2.45
N ARG A 355 4.39 -13.17 3.62
CA ARG A 355 4.07 -11.94 4.36
C ARG A 355 5.33 -11.27 4.94
N ILE A 356 5.31 -9.94 5.06
CA ILE A 356 6.34 -9.18 5.76
C ILE A 356 5.87 -8.93 7.20
N TRP A 357 6.72 -9.30 8.15
CA TRP A 357 6.47 -9.14 9.58
C TRP A 357 7.21 -7.92 10.09
N SER A 358 6.58 -6.77 9.95
CA SER A 358 7.09 -5.52 10.48
C SER A 358 6.30 -5.15 11.72
N ASN A 359 7.01 -4.76 12.78
CA ASN A 359 6.43 -4.36 14.06
C ASN A 359 6.15 -2.86 14.15
N GLU A 360 6.65 -2.09 13.18
CA GLU A 360 6.58 -0.64 13.17
C GLU A 360 5.90 -0.15 11.89
N SER A 361 5.05 0.86 12.02
CA SER A 361 4.50 1.57 10.87
C SER A 361 4.83 3.05 10.96
N ARG A 362 4.98 3.69 9.81
CA ARG A 362 5.28 5.12 9.74
C ARG A 362 4.28 5.81 8.81
N PRO A 363 3.72 6.97 9.22
CA PRO A 363 2.86 7.76 8.33
C PRO A 363 3.59 8.14 7.04
N ILE A 364 2.90 8.02 5.90
CA ILE A 364 3.49 8.39 4.61
C ILE A 364 3.66 9.92 4.49
N GLU A 365 2.81 10.68 5.18
CA GLU A 365 2.93 12.13 5.30
C GLU A 365 3.58 12.50 6.65
N CYS A 366 4.91 12.63 6.62
CA CYS A 366 5.69 13.14 7.75
C CYS A 366 6.27 14.51 7.43
N ARG A 367 6.46 15.33 8.46
CA ARG A 367 7.19 16.60 8.32
C ARG A 367 8.66 16.30 8.01
N ALA A 368 9.24 17.09 7.11
CA ALA A 368 10.66 17.06 6.86
C ALA A 368 11.47 17.48 8.12
N PRO A 369 12.69 16.97 8.31
CA PRO A 369 13.56 17.40 9.41
C PRO A 369 13.75 18.92 9.41
N ALA A 370 13.64 19.56 10.57
CA ALA A 370 13.81 21.00 10.68
C ALA A 370 15.29 21.39 10.54
N ILE A 371 15.58 22.68 10.29
CA ILE A 371 16.96 23.17 10.11
C ILE A 371 17.88 22.79 11.29
N PRO A 372 17.48 22.92 12.57
CA PRO A 372 18.33 22.55 13.70
C PRO A 372 18.66 21.05 13.78
N ASP A 373 17.75 20.20 13.29
CA ASP A 373 17.89 18.74 13.32
C ASP A 373 18.85 18.24 12.24
N ARG A 374 19.23 19.11 11.29
CA ARG A 374 20.10 18.78 10.16
C ARG A 374 21.56 19.07 10.47
N ARG A 375 22.43 18.34 9.77
CA ARG A 375 23.88 18.54 9.73
C ARG A 375 24.35 18.76 8.30
N SER A 376 25.46 19.48 8.13
CA SER A 376 26.09 19.65 6.81
C SER A 376 26.54 18.30 6.23
N VAL A 377 26.20 18.09 4.95
CA VAL A 377 26.64 16.93 4.17
C VAL A 377 28.15 16.97 4.00
N SER A 378 28.84 15.94 4.52
CA SER A 378 30.31 15.87 4.53
C SER A 378 30.88 14.51 4.15
N VAL A 379 30.04 13.47 4.10
CA VAL A 379 30.43 12.09 3.75
C VAL A 379 30.00 11.81 2.31
N PRO A 380 30.89 11.33 1.43
CA PRO A 380 30.53 11.02 0.04
C PRO A 380 29.66 9.75 -0.06
N LEU A 381 28.71 9.77 -0.99
CA LEU A 381 28.03 8.59 -1.50
C LEU A 381 28.55 8.31 -2.91
N HIS A 382 29.48 7.36 -3.00
CA HIS A 382 30.10 7.02 -4.28
C HIS A 382 29.11 6.30 -5.20
N THR A 383 28.96 6.80 -6.42
CA THR A 383 28.14 6.18 -7.47
C THR A 383 28.88 5.07 -8.21
N GLY A 384 30.22 5.13 -8.27
CA GLY A 384 31.04 4.23 -9.09
C GLY A 384 31.17 4.70 -10.54
N ILE A 385 30.48 5.80 -10.89
CA ILE A 385 30.49 6.42 -12.21
C ILE A 385 31.48 7.58 -12.17
N LYS A 386 32.67 7.37 -12.76
CA LYS A 386 33.81 8.30 -12.64
C LYS A 386 33.46 9.76 -12.98
N PRO A 387 32.70 10.07 -14.05
CA PRO A 387 32.32 11.46 -14.33
C PRO A 387 31.48 12.10 -13.22
N ILE A 388 30.56 11.34 -12.60
CA ILE A 388 29.71 11.85 -11.51
C ILE A 388 30.57 12.04 -10.26
N ASP A 389 31.29 11.01 -9.85
CA ASP A 389 32.11 11.04 -8.62
C ASP A 389 33.24 12.10 -8.69
N ALA A 390 33.69 12.50 -9.89
CA ALA A 390 34.74 13.50 -10.07
C ALA A 390 34.23 14.93 -10.32
N LEU A 391 33.12 15.12 -11.05
CA LEU A 391 32.64 16.44 -11.47
C LEU A 391 31.44 16.94 -10.65
N THR A 392 30.55 16.03 -10.26
CA THR A 392 29.29 16.30 -9.56
C THR A 392 29.14 15.31 -8.40
N PRO A 393 30.02 15.36 -7.38
CA PRO A 393 30.02 14.38 -6.30
C PRO A 393 28.72 14.46 -5.50
N ILE A 394 28.20 13.29 -5.12
CA ILE A 394 26.98 13.15 -4.33
C ILE A 394 27.37 12.81 -2.89
N GLY A 395 26.79 13.50 -1.91
CA GLY A 395 26.98 13.24 -0.49
C GLY A 395 25.83 12.46 0.17
N ARG A 396 26.13 11.87 1.33
CA ARG A 396 25.13 11.27 2.23
C ARG A 396 24.21 12.36 2.79
N GLY A 397 22.91 12.25 2.53
CA GLY A 397 21.94 13.31 2.84
C GLY A 397 21.72 14.36 1.74
N GLN A 398 22.38 14.23 0.58
CA GLN A 398 22.18 15.13 -0.58
C GLN A 398 20.99 14.69 -1.44
N ARG A 399 20.47 15.63 -2.23
CA ARG A 399 19.42 15.39 -3.23
C ARG A 399 19.99 15.76 -4.59
N GLU A 400 20.14 14.79 -5.47
CA GLU A 400 20.77 14.98 -6.77
C GLU A 400 19.85 14.51 -7.90
N LEU A 401 19.41 15.44 -8.74
CA LEU A 401 18.45 15.19 -9.82
C LEU A 401 19.12 14.51 -11.02
N ILE A 402 18.56 13.37 -11.44
CA ILE A 402 18.90 12.71 -12.71
C ILE A 402 17.84 13.08 -13.75
N ILE A 403 18.16 14.06 -14.59
CA ILE A 403 17.26 14.57 -15.62
C ILE A 403 17.74 14.19 -17.02
N GLY A 404 16.81 13.84 -17.91
CA GLY A 404 17.11 13.64 -19.32
C GLY A 404 15.99 12.97 -20.10
N ASP A 405 16.20 12.85 -21.41
CA ASP A 405 15.21 12.27 -22.32
C ASP A 405 15.02 10.77 -22.10
N ARG A 406 13.97 10.24 -22.71
CA ARG A 406 13.71 8.79 -22.73
C ARG A 406 14.92 8.02 -23.27
N GLN A 407 15.24 6.88 -22.66
CA GLN A 407 16.33 5.97 -23.07
C GLN A 407 17.76 6.58 -23.04
N THR A 408 18.01 7.58 -22.20
CA THR A 408 19.34 8.19 -22.02
C THR A 408 20.21 7.56 -20.93
N GLY A 409 19.75 6.45 -20.31
CA GLY A 409 20.50 5.75 -19.27
C GLY A 409 20.24 6.21 -17.82
N LYS A 410 19.21 7.03 -17.58
CA LYS A 410 18.84 7.54 -16.24
C LYS A 410 18.70 6.42 -15.19
N THR A 411 17.87 5.42 -15.48
CA THR A 411 17.66 4.26 -14.61
C THR A 411 18.94 3.44 -14.43
N SER A 412 19.79 3.34 -15.46
CA SER A 412 21.08 2.64 -15.36
C SER A 412 22.02 3.32 -14.37
N ILE A 413 22.11 4.65 -14.39
CA ILE A 413 22.89 5.43 -13.41
C ILE A 413 22.44 5.13 -11.98
N ALA A 414 21.12 5.11 -11.74
CA ALA A 414 20.57 4.84 -10.43
C ALA A 414 20.81 3.40 -9.96
N ILE A 415 20.63 2.42 -10.83
CA ILE A 415 20.88 1.00 -10.52
C ILE A 415 22.36 0.73 -10.26
N ASP A 416 23.25 1.27 -11.09
CA ASP A 416 24.70 1.14 -10.90
C ASP A 416 25.12 1.77 -9.56
N THR A 417 24.50 2.89 -9.18
CA THR A 417 24.72 3.53 -7.88
C THR A 417 24.28 2.62 -6.73
N ILE A 418 23.12 1.96 -6.82
CA ILE A 418 22.64 0.99 -5.83
C ILE A 418 23.59 -0.21 -5.74
N ILE A 419 24.01 -0.78 -6.87
CA ILE A 419 24.96 -1.91 -6.91
C ILE A 419 26.29 -1.53 -6.25
N ASN A 420 26.76 -0.30 -6.46
CA ASN A 420 27.99 0.19 -5.85
C ASN A 420 27.88 0.39 -4.33
N GLN A 421 26.69 0.33 -3.72
CA GLN A 421 26.53 0.43 -2.26
C GLN A 421 26.82 -0.88 -1.51
N ARG A 422 27.12 -1.97 -2.22
CA ARG A 422 27.44 -3.26 -1.59
C ARG A 422 28.58 -3.12 -0.58
N GLY A 423 28.31 -3.54 0.66
CA GLY A 423 29.28 -3.49 1.76
C GLY A 423 29.56 -2.10 2.34
N LYS A 424 28.80 -1.06 1.96
CA LYS A 424 28.98 0.32 2.46
C LYS A 424 28.03 0.72 3.60
N GLY A 425 27.17 -0.20 4.03
CA GLY A 425 26.21 0.02 5.10
C GLY A 425 25.08 0.99 4.76
N VAL A 426 24.74 1.13 3.46
CA VAL A 426 23.65 2.01 3.00
C VAL A 426 22.45 1.16 2.61
N ALA A 427 21.29 1.42 3.21
CA ALA A 427 20.02 0.80 2.81
C ALA A 427 19.49 1.47 1.54
N CYS A 428 19.11 0.71 0.53
CA CYS A 428 18.65 1.25 -0.75
C CYS A 428 17.14 1.08 -0.91
N ILE A 429 16.45 2.11 -1.39
CA ILE A 429 15.03 2.08 -1.69
C ILE A 429 14.86 2.50 -3.14
N TYR A 430 14.31 1.62 -3.98
CA TYR A 430 14.03 1.93 -5.38
C TYR A 430 12.51 2.03 -5.57
N VAL A 431 12.03 3.24 -5.85
CA VAL A 431 10.60 3.52 -6.05
C VAL A 431 10.29 3.57 -7.55
N ALA A 432 9.57 2.57 -8.05
CA ALA A 432 9.09 2.51 -9.42
C ALA A 432 7.68 3.09 -9.52
N ILE A 433 7.53 4.19 -10.24
CA ILE A 433 6.28 4.96 -10.37
C ILE A 433 5.85 4.92 -11.84
N GLY A 434 4.67 4.36 -12.12
CA GLY A 434 4.14 4.24 -13.48
C GLY A 434 5.08 3.50 -14.43
N GLN A 435 5.93 2.61 -13.92
CA GLN A 435 6.83 1.78 -14.73
C GLN A 435 6.11 0.55 -15.26
N LYS A 436 6.63 -0.02 -16.35
CA LYS A 436 6.14 -1.31 -16.84
C LYS A 436 6.61 -2.41 -15.90
N GLU A 437 5.71 -3.31 -15.55
CA GLU A 437 6.02 -4.45 -14.67
C GLU A 437 7.22 -5.28 -15.15
N ALA A 438 7.28 -5.58 -16.44
CA ALA A 438 8.42 -6.28 -17.05
C ALA A 438 9.76 -5.54 -16.89
N ALA A 439 9.74 -4.21 -16.90
CA ALA A 439 10.96 -3.41 -16.69
C ALA A 439 11.40 -3.47 -15.22
N VAL A 440 10.45 -3.39 -14.28
CA VAL A 440 10.75 -3.55 -12.84
C VAL A 440 11.30 -4.94 -12.55
N ALA A 441 10.72 -5.99 -13.12
CA ALA A 441 11.21 -7.36 -12.97
C ALA A 441 12.65 -7.53 -13.50
N GLU A 442 13.00 -6.89 -14.63
CA GLU A 442 14.37 -6.88 -15.15
C GLU A 442 15.34 -6.17 -14.18
N ILE A 443 14.91 -5.08 -13.55
CA ILE A 443 15.70 -4.34 -12.55
C ILE A 443 15.92 -5.20 -11.31
N VAL A 444 14.86 -5.81 -10.77
CA VAL A 444 14.95 -6.72 -9.62
C VAL A 444 15.91 -7.88 -9.93
N SER A 445 15.80 -8.49 -11.11
CA SER A 445 16.70 -9.56 -11.54
C SER A 445 18.16 -9.08 -11.62
N LYS A 446 18.42 -7.88 -12.14
CA LYS A 446 19.77 -7.30 -12.16
C LYS A 446 20.32 -7.04 -10.75
N LEU A 447 19.50 -6.50 -9.85
CA LEU A 447 19.89 -6.27 -8.46
C LEU A 447 20.20 -7.58 -7.74
N GLN A 448 19.39 -8.62 -7.95
CA GLN A 448 19.64 -9.97 -7.41
C GLN A 448 20.94 -10.56 -7.96
N ALA A 449 21.19 -10.48 -9.27
CA ALA A 449 22.40 -11.02 -9.90
C ALA A 449 23.69 -10.39 -9.35
N HIS A 450 23.64 -9.14 -8.89
CA HIS A 450 24.79 -8.44 -8.31
C HIS A 450 24.85 -8.54 -6.78
N GLY A 451 23.90 -9.22 -6.13
CA GLY A 451 23.77 -9.29 -4.68
C GLY A 451 23.35 -7.95 -4.04
N ALA A 452 22.76 -7.05 -4.82
CA ALA A 452 22.30 -5.74 -4.35
C ALA A 452 20.93 -5.80 -3.69
N MET A 453 20.14 -6.84 -3.98
CA MET A 453 18.81 -7.01 -3.42
C MET A 453 18.85 -7.20 -1.89
N GLU A 454 19.91 -7.78 -1.32
CA GLU A 454 20.08 -8.00 0.14
C GLU A 454 19.92 -6.73 0.99
N TYR A 455 20.22 -5.56 0.42
CA TYR A 455 20.11 -4.26 1.10
C TYR A 455 19.19 -3.30 0.35
N THR A 456 18.38 -3.80 -0.59
CA THR A 456 17.47 -2.96 -1.38
C THR A 456 16.02 -3.36 -1.17
N THR A 457 15.14 -2.39 -0.93
CA THR A 457 13.68 -2.56 -1.00
C THR A 457 13.18 -1.93 -2.30
N VAL A 458 12.33 -2.63 -3.03
CA VAL A 458 11.70 -2.09 -4.24
C VAL A 458 10.24 -1.78 -3.96
N VAL A 459 9.86 -0.50 -4.02
CA VAL A 459 8.47 -0.05 -3.92
C VAL A 459 7.92 0.11 -5.32
N CYS A 460 6.81 -0.55 -5.64
CA CYS A 460 6.30 -0.64 -6.99
C CYS A 460 4.85 -0.16 -7.08
N ALA A 461 4.63 0.90 -7.86
CA ALA A 461 3.32 1.26 -8.40
C ALA A 461 3.44 1.29 -9.93
N THR A 462 3.02 0.20 -10.57
CA THR A 462 3.16 0.04 -12.02
C THR A 462 2.20 0.94 -12.78
N ALA A 463 2.37 1.04 -14.10
CA ALA A 463 1.43 1.75 -14.97
C ALA A 463 0.00 1.17 -14.98
N SER A 464 -0.19 -0.06 -14.49
CA SER A 464 -1.52 -0.68 -14.33
C SER A 464 -2.14 -0.42 -12.96
N SER A 465 -1.36 0.09 -11.99
CA SER A 465 -1.87 0.51 -10.69
C SER A 465 -2.69 1.80 -10.81
N SER A 466 -3.65 1.99 -9.90
CA SER A 466 -4.46 3.20 -9.81
C SER A 466 -3.60 4.46 -9.65
N ALA A 467 -4.12 5.61 -10.10
CA ALA A 467 -3.47 6.90 -9.89
C ALA A 467 -3.19 7.17 -8.39
N SER A 468 -4.09 6.70 -7.52
CA SER A 468 -3.94 6.70 -6.06
C SER A 468 -2.65 6.01 -5.61
N MET A 469 -2.41 4.78 -6.08
CA MET A 469 -1.21 4.01 -5.73
C MET A 469 0.07 4.66 -6.27
N GLN A 470 0.03 5.17 -7.52
CA GLN A 470 1.15 5.89 -8.11
C GLN A 470 1.46 7.19 -7.33
N TYR A 471 0.43 7.86 -6.82
CA TYR A 471 0.55 9.07 -6.00
C TYR A 471 1.21 8.81 -4.63
N ILE A 472 0.84 7.73 -3.94
CA ILE A 472 1.39 7.46 -2.61
C ILE A 472 2.77 6.78 -2.63
N ALA A 473 3.15 6.11 -3.72
CA ALA A 473 4.39 5.33 -3.80
C ALA A 473 5.67 6.08 -3.41
N PRO A 474 5.91 7.34 -3.83
CA PRO A 474 7.09 8.08 -3.40
C PRO A 474 7.08 8.40 -1.91
N PHE A 475 5.91 8.71 -1.35
CA PHE A 475 5.77 9.00 0.08
C PHE A 475 5.95 7.75 0.94
N ALA A 476 5.49 6.59 0.46
CA ALA A 476 5.74 5.29 1.07
C ALA A 476 7.24 4.96 1.07
N GLY A 477 7.92 5.09 -0.08
CA GLY A 477 9.37 4.89 -0.16
C GLY A 477 10.14 5.84 0.75
N ALA A 478 9.73 7.12 0.82
CA ALA A 478 10.32 8.08 1.74
C ALA A 478 10.16 7.64 3.20
N ALA A 479 8.96 7.20 3.63
CA ALA A 479 8.73 6.69 4.99
C ALA A 479 9.60 5.46 5.32
N MET A 480 9.75 4.53 4.36
CA MET A 480 10.62 3.37 4.51
C MET A 480 12.10 3.78 4.61
N SER A 481 12.56 4.78 3.84
CA SER A 481 13.93 5.29 3.96
C SER A 481 14.19 6.06 5.26
N GLU A 482 13.19 6.79 5.75
CA GLU A 482 13.27 7.56 7.00
C GLU A 482 13.48 6.67 8.22
N TYR A 483 12.92 5.46 8.24
CA TYR A 483 13.16 4.49 9.31
C TYR A 483 14.66 4.28 9.56
N PHE A 484 15.45 4.07 8.50
CA PHE A 484 16.90 3.93 8.60
C PHE A 484 17.57 5.22 9.08
N MET A 485 17.14 6.37 8.55
CA MET A 485 17.70 7.68 8.90
C MET A 485 17.54 8.02 10.38
N TYR A 486 16.34 7.83 10.95
CA TYR A 486 16.09 8.09 12.36
C TYR A 486 16.73 7.04 13.29
N ASN A 487 17.02 5.85 12.77
CA ASN A 487 17.77 4.80 13.46
C ASN A 487 19.30 4.91 13.28
N GLY A 488 19.81 6.06 12.83
CA GLY A 488 21.25 6.33 12.72
C GLY A 488 21.97 5.64 11.58
N ARG A 489 21.22 5.12 10.59
CA ARG A 489 21.76 4.48 9.40
C ARG A 489 21.61 5.40 8.19
N ASP A 490 22.42 5.12 7.18
CA ASP A 490 22.37 5.83 5.91
C ASP A 490 21.47 5.09 4.93
N ALA A 491 20.65 5.82 4.19
CA ALA A 491 19.79 5.30 3.15
C ALA A 491 19.96 6.07 1.84
N LEU A 492 19.74 5.36 0.73
CA LEU A 492 19.70 5.88 -0.63
C LEU A 492 18.30 5.61 -1.19
N ILE A 493 17.57 6.64 -1.60
CA ILE A 493 16.28 6.50 -2.25
C ILE A 493 16.33 6.97 -3.70
N VAL A 494 15.79 6.17 -4.62
CA VAL A 494 15.64 6.48 -6.04
C VAL A 494 14.16 6.60 -6.38
N TYR A 495 13.77 7.65 -7.09
CA TYR A 495 12.39 7.82 -7.59
C TYR A 495 12.37 7.73 -9.12
N ASP A 496 11.87 6.63 -9.70
CA ASP A 496 11.81 6.38 -11.15
C ASP A 496 10.34 6.24 -11.64
N ASP A 497 9.67 7.31 -12.07
CA ASP A 497 10.14 8.69 -12.15
C ASP A 497 9.11 9.68 -11.59
N LEU A 498 9.57 10.85 -11.15
CA LEU A 498 8.69 11.89 -10.58
C LEU A 498 7.87 12.61 -11.65
N SER A 499 8.22 12.48 -12.93
CA SER A 499 7.40 12.99 -14.04
C SER A 499 6.04 12.27 -14.07
N LYS A 500 6.03 10.95 -13.92
CA LYS A 500 4.81 10.13 -13.84
C LYS A 500 4.06 10.35 -12.53
N HIS A 501 4.79 10.57 -11.43
CA HIS A 501 4.17 10.97 -10.16
C HIS A 501 3.35 12.26 -10.31
N ALA A 502 3.92 13.28 -10.96
CA ALA A 502 3.22 14.52 -11.25
C ALA A 502 1.98 14.29 -12.13
N VAL A 503 2.07 13.41 -13.13
CA VAL A 503 0.93 13.06 -14.00
C VAL A 503 -0.19 12.39 -13.19
N ALA A 504 0.14 11.45 -12.29
CA ALA A 504 -0.83 10.81 -11.41
C ALA A 504 -1.50 11.85 -10.47
N TYR A 505 -0.73 12.76 -9.88
CA TYR A 505 -1.31 13.82 -9.04
C TYR A 505 -2.20 14.77 -9.84
N ARG A 506 -1.83 15.10 -11.08
CA ARG A 506 -2.66 15.89 -11.99
C ARG A 506 -4.00 15.22 -12.26
N GLU A 507 -3.99 13.91 -12.53
CA GLU A 507 -5.21 13.14 -12.76
C GLU A 507 -6.13 13.18 -11.53
N LEU A 508 -5.60 12.86 -10.35
CA LEU A 508 -6.35 12.94 -9.09
C LEU A 508 -6.94 14.34 -8.84
N SER A 509 -6.13 15.38 -9.07
CA SER A 509 -6.55 16.75 -8.86
C SER A 509 -7.68 17.18 -9.81
N LEU A 510 -7.67 16.71 -11.06
CA LEU A 510 -8.73 17.02 -12.02
C LEU A 510 -10.03 16.28 -11.69
N LEU A 511 -9.93 15.03 -11.23
CA LEU A 511 -11.07 14.24 -10.77
C LEU A 511 -11.69 14.80 -9.47
N LEU A 512 -10.88 15.41 -8.60
CA LEU A 512 -11.34 16.19 -7.43
C LEU A 512 -11.88 17.58 -7.80
N HIS A 513 -11.93 17.93 -9.09
CA HIS A 513 -12.39 19.23 -9.58
C HIS A 513 -11.62 20.44 -9.02
N ARG A 514 -10.35 20.24 -8.66
CA ARG A 514 -9.48 21.34 -8.23
C ARG A 514 -9.11 22.25 -9.41
N PRO A 515 -8.94 23.56 -9.17
CA PRO A 515 -8.49 24.47 -10.20
C PRO A 515 -7.10 24.07 -10.69
N SER A 516 -6.93 24.00 -12.01
CA SER A 516 -5.67 23.65 -12.66
C SER A 516 -4.93 24.88 -13.17
N GLY A 517 -3.61 24.77 -13.27
CA GLY A 517 -2.70 25.80 -13.74
C GLY A 517 -2.00 25.42 -15.05
N ARG A 518 -0.70 25.73 -15.14
CA ARG A 518 0.12 25.45 -16.33
C ARG A 518 0.18 23.95 -16.61
N GLU A 519 -0.02 23.57 -17.88
CA GLU A 519 -0.03 22.16 -18.33
C GLU A 519 -1.06 21.27 -17.59
N ALA A 520 -2.12 21.92 -17.08
CA ALA A 520 -3.19 21.36 -16.26
C ALA A 520 -2.76 20.79 -14.89
N TYR A 521 -1.52 21.00 -14.46
CA TYR A 521 -1.08 20.64 -13.10
C TYR A 521 -1.74 21.55 -12.05
N PRO A 522 -2.01 21.05 -10.84
CA PRO A 522 -2.52 21.89 -9.77
C PRO A 522 -1.47 22.89 -9.27
N GLY A 523 -1.92 23.96 -8.63
CA GLY A 523 -1.05 25.06 -8.16
C GLY A 523 -0.01 24.63 -7.10
N ASP A 524 -0.27 23.55 -6.39
CA ASP A 524 0.55 23.01 -5.30
C ASP A 524 1.50 21.87 -5.76
N ILE A 525 1.61 21.60 -7.06
CA ILE A 525 2.53 20.56 -7.57
C ILE A 525 3.98 20.78 -7.17
N PHE A 526 4.41 22.04 -7.06
CA PHE A 526 5.74 22.37 -6.53
C PHE A 526 5.87 21.93 -5.06
N TYR A 527 4.87 22.26 -4.24
CA TYR A 527 4.83 21.87 -2.84
C TYR A 527 4.85 20.34 -2.67
N LEU A 528 4.20 19.60 -3.56
CA LEU A 528 4.19 18.13 -3.55
C LEU A 528 5.62 17.55 -3.63
N HIS A 529 6.42 17.98 -4.60
CA HIS A 529 7.79 17.48 -4.75
C HIS A 529 8.73 18.09 -3.70
N ALA A 530 8.53 19.35 -3.31
CA ALA A 530 9.32 19.99 -2.26
C ALA A 530 9.15 19.25 -0.93
N ARG A 531 7.91 18.98 -0.50
CA ARG A 531 7.65 18.26 0.77
C ARG A 531 8.12 16.80 0.72
N LEU A 532 8.19 16.18 -0.46
CA LEU A 532 8.76 14.85 -0.64
C LEU A 532 10.29 14.88 -0.52
N LEU A 533 10.95 15.72 -1.31
CA LEU A 533 12.41 15.74 -1.42
C LEU A 533 13.08 16.34 -0.18
N GLU A 534 12.46 17.32 0.49
CA GLU A 534 13.01 17.92 1.72
C GLU A 534 13.07 16.97 2.91
N ARG A 535 12.41 15.80 2.84
CA ARG A 535 12.54 14.72 3.83
C ARG A 535 13.90 14.04 3.78
N ALA A 536 14.57 14.09 2.63
CA ALA A 536 15.93 13.60 2.46
C ALA A 536 16.94 14.64 2.97
N ALA A 537 17.65 14.28 4.05
CA ALA A 537 18.65 15.11 4.70
C ALA A 537 19.69 14.26 5.45
N GLN A 538 20.75 14.91 5.94
CA GLN A 538 21.65 14.37 6.96
C GLN A 538 21.20 14.90 8.32
N LEU A 539 20.90 14.01 9.26
CA LEU A 539 20.54 14.39 10.63
C LEU A 539 21.80 14.68 11.47
N ASN A 540 21.63 15.51 12.49
CA ASN A 540 22.61 15.67 13.55
C ASN A 540 22.56 14.48 14.52
N ASP A 541 23.56 14.36 15.39
CA ASP A 541 23.71 13.21 16.28
C ASP A 541 22.57 13.13 17.34
N GLU A 542 21.94 14.25 17.69
CA GLU A 542 20.82 14.33 18.65
C GLU A 542 19.48 13.87 18.04
N ALA A 543 19.30 14.07 16.73
CA ALA A 543 18.09 13.74 15.97
C ALA A 543 18.11 12.33 15.36
N GLY A 544 19.20 11.57 15.54
CA GLY A 544 19.36 10.19 15.09
C GLY A 544 20.68 9.92 14.36
N GLY A 545 21.29 10.94 13.75
CA GLY A 545 22.62 10.86 13.12
C GLY A 545 22.68 10.20 11.74
N GLY A 546 21.59 9.58 11.27
CA GLY A 546 21.53 8.94 9.96
C GLY A 546 21.32 9.93 8.80
N SER A 547 21.17 9.39 7.60
CA SER A 547 20.94 10.20 6.40
C SER A 547 20.04 9.51 5.37
N VAL A 548 19.35 10.32 4.56
CA VAL A 548 18.73 9.85 3.32
C VAL A 548 19.28 10.67 2.16
N THR A 549 19.98 10.01 1.24
CA THR A 549 20.34 10.59 -0.06
C THR A 549 19.24 10.29 -1.06
N ALA A 550 18.75 11.30 -1.79
CA ALA A 550 17.70 11.12 -2.80
C ALA A 550 18.24 11.32 -4.22
N LEU A 551 17.89 10.39 -5.12
CA LEU A 551 18.12 10.46 -6.56
C LEU A 551 16.78 10.49 -7.30
N PRO A 552 16.11 11.66 -7.37
CA PRO A 552 14.93 11.79 -8.20
C PRO A 552 15.28 11.69 -9.69
N ILE A 553 14.47 10.94 -10.44
CA ILE A 553 14.55 10.87 -11.90
C ILE A 553 13.42 11.72 -12.50
N ILE A 554 13.77 12.54 -13.48
CA ILE A 554 12.81 13.30 -14.30
C ILE A 554 13.04 12.99 -15.78
N GLU A 555 11.96 12.60 -16.46
CA GLU A 555 11.95 12.48 -17.90
C GLU A 555 11.54 13.80 -18.55
N THR A 556 12.42 14.32 -19.43
CA THR A 556 12.13 15.46 -20.30
C THR A 556 11.51 15.01 -21.62
N GLN A 557 10.78 15.92 -22.27
CA GLN A 557 10.24 15.71 -23.62
C GLN A 557 11.14 16.45 -24.62
N ALA A 558 11.87 15.71 -25.44
CA ALA A 558 12.77 16.25 -26.47
C ALA A 558 13.79 17.29 -25.94
N GLY A 559 14.31 17.06 -24.74
CA GLY A 559 15.34 17.87 -24.09
C GLY A 559 14.82 19.17 -23.47
N ASP A 560 13.50 19.37 -23.41
CA ASP A 560 12.92 20.59 -22.87
C ASP A 560 12.99 20.63 -21.33
N ILE A 561 14.04 21.27 -20.83
CA ILE A 561 14.23 21.56 -19.40
C ILE A 561 13.39 22.75 -18.90
N SER A 562 12.74 23.49 -19.82
CA SER A 562 11.89 24.66 -19.49
C SER A 562 10.42 24.29 -19.26
N ALA A 563 10.08 23.02 -19.45
CA ALA A 563 8.80 22.46 -19.07
C ALA A 563 8.56 22.61 -17.56
N TYR A 564 7.28 22.64 -17.16
CA TYR A 564 6.91 23.05 -15.81
C TYR A 564 7.48 22.12 -14.71
N ILE A 565 7.35 20.80 -14.89
CA ILE A 565 7.84 19.84 -13.89
C ILE A 565 9.37 19.81 -13.80
N PRO A 566 10.14 19.71 -14.91
CA PRO A 566 11.59 19.83 -14.85
C PRO A 566 12.08 21.08 -14.13
N THR A 567 11.50 22.24 -14.44
CA THR A 567 11.89 23.51 -13.80
C THR A 567 11.69 23.47 -12.28
N ASN A 568 10.57 22.91 -11.83
CA ASN A 568 10.22 22.81 -10.41
C ASN A 568 11.14 21.87 -9.61
N VAL A 569 11.69 20.81 -10.23
CA VAL A 569 12.56 19.85 -9.54
C VAL A 569 14.03 20.28 -9.63
N ILE A 570 14.39 21.11 -10.61
CA ILE A 570 15.72 21.73 -10.69
C ILE A 570 15.90 22.77 -9.57
N SER A 571 14.85 23.54 -9.25
CA SER A 571 14.82 24.50 -8.14
C SER A 571 14.67 23.82 -6.80
#